data_AF-A0AB74LT37-F1
#
_entry.id   AF-A0AB74LT37-F1
#
_cell.length_a   1.000
_cell.length_b   1.000
_cell.length_c   1.000
_cell.angle_alpha   90.00
_cell.angle_beta   90.00
_cell.angle_gamma   90.00
#
_symmetry.space_group_name_H-M   'P 1'
#
loop_
_entity.id
_entity.type
_entity.pdbx_description
1 polymer ?
#
loop_
_entity_poly.entity_id
_entity_poly.type
_entity_poly.pdbx_seq_one_letter_code
_entity_poly.pdbx_strand_id
1 'polypeptide(L)'
;VWLSAVSICLISVAGCKQLKASGETLNLCRYKKVFFDDFNDLSVSPSNNEKFRWSAHTPWNGDFGDAQFINPIDIYADPLKNDPFIVKDGILTIRARKQENGKWTSGLLSSADPTTAGFSQMYGYFEARMKLPPGPGVWP
;
A
#
# COMPACT_ATOMS: atom_id res chain seq x y z
N VAL A 1 6.62 45.55 -34.77
CA VAL A 1 5.52 45.27 -33.84
C VAL A 1 5.67 43.83 -33.39
N TRP A 2 6.21 43.60 -32.19
CA TRP A 2 6.32 42.27 -31.59
C TRP A 2 5.46 42.27 -30.33
N LEU A 3 4.39 41.49 -30.32
CA LEU A 3 3.48 41.33 -29.18
C LEU A 3 3.94 40.10 -28.39
N SER A 4 4.44 40.34 -27.18
CA SER A 4 4.71 39.30 -26.19
C SER A 4 3.39 38.83 -25.58
N ALA A 5 3.06 37.55 -25.73
CA ALA A 5 1.94 36.94 -25.01
C ALA A 5 2.42 36.47 -23.63
N VAL A 6 1.86 37.07 -22.57
CA VAL A 6 2.06 36.61 -21.19
C VAL A 6 1.02 35.54 -20.89
N SER A 7 1.45 34.29 -20.77
CA SER A 7 0.61 33.19 -20.29
C SER A 7 0.42 33.32 -18.78
N ILE A 8 -0.80 33.63 -18.36
CA ILE A 8 -1.21 33.60 -16.95
C ILE A 8 -1.52 32.14 -16.60
N CYS A 9 -0.62 31.52 -15.84
CA CYS A 9 -0.84 30.20 -15.27
C CYS A 9 -1.75 30.34 -14.04
N LEU A 10 -3.02 29.95 -14.17
CA LEU A 10 -3.96 29.88 -13.06
C LEU A 10 -3.52 28.74 -12.12
N ILE A 11 -2.91 29.10 -10.99
CA ILE A 11 -2.60 28.16 -9.92
C ILE A 11 -3.91 27.86 -9.19
N SER A 12 -4.55 26.73 -9.50
CA SER A 12 -5.66 26.25 -8.68
C SER A 12 -5.09 25.76 -7.34
N VAL A 13 -5.28 26.55 -6.28
CA VAL A 13 -5.00 26.10 -4.92
C VAL A 13 -6.09 25.10 -4.54
N ALA A 14 -5.83 23.81 -4.75
CA ALA A 14 -6.70 22.76 -4.26
C ALA A 14 -6.71 22.82 -2.72
N GLY A 15 -7.77 23.38 -2.15
CA GLY A 15 -7.95 23.48 -0.71
C GLY A 15 -7.98 22.10 -0.04
N CYS A 16 -7.34 22.00 1.12
CA CYS A 16 -7.35 20.80 1.95
C CYS A 16 -8.80 20.46 2.37
N LYS A 17 -9.31 19.30 1.92
CA LYS A 17 -10.65 18.83 2.27
C LYS A 17 -10.65 18.17 3.64
N GLN A 18 -11.55 18.59 4.52
CA GLN A 18 -11.80 17.88 5.77
C GLN A 18 -12.73 16.69 5.53
N LEU A 19 -12.27 15.50 5.90
CA LEU A 19 -13.10 14.30 5.92
C LEU A 19 -13.95 14.33 7.20
N LYS A 20 -15.27 14.17 7.06
CA LYS A 20 -16.20 14.03 8.19
C LYS A 20 -16.50 12.55 8.42
N ALA A 21 -16.01 12.01 9.54
CA ALA A 21 -16.50 10.76 10.12
C ALA A 21 -17.43 11.09 11.31
N SER A 22 -18.21 10.11 11.77
CA SER A 22 -19.07 10.24 12.96
C SER A 22 -18.20 10.42 14.21
N GLY A 23 -17.98 11.66 14.63
CA GLY A 23 -17.12 12.03 15.77
C GLY A 23 -16.70 13.50 15.69
N GLU A 24 -15.74 13.93 16.53
CA GLU A 24 -15.09 15.24 16.37
C GLU A 24 -14.48 15.35 14.96
N THR A 25 -14.62 16.52 14.34
CA THR A 25 -14.12 16.73 12.97
C THR A 25 -12.61 16.69 12.98
N LEU A 26 -12.02 15.66 12.36
CA LEU A 26 -10.58 15.56 12.20
C LEU A 26 -10.08 16.64 11.24
N ASN A 27 -9.33 17.61 11.76
CA ASN A 27 -8.73 18.66 10.94
C ASN A 27 -7.42 18.17 10.30
N LEU A 28 -7.53 17.52 9.14
CA LEU A 28 -6.40 16.98 8.38
C LEU A 28 -5.38 18.05 7.95
N CYS A 29 -5.79 19.31 7.85
CA CYS A 29 -4.91 20.39 7.39
C CYS A 29 -3.82 20.76 8.41
N ARG A 30 -3.89 20.21 9.64
CA ARG A 30 -2.83 20.28 10.65
C ARG A 30 -1.79 19.17 10.53
N TYR A 31 -2.05 18.17 9.70
CA TYR A 31 -1.14 17.05 9.49
C TYR A 31 -0.33 17.26 8.20
N LYS A 32 0.91 16.78 8.20
CA LYS A 32 1.75 16.68 7.02
C LYS A 32 1.77 15.23 6.56
N LYS A 33 1.55 14.99 5.27
CA LYS A 33 1.74 13.66 4.67
C LYS A 33 3.23 13.29 4.74
N VAL A 34 3.55 12.21 5.46
CA VAL A 34 4.94 11.73 5.66
C VAL A 34 5.21 10.40 4.95
N PHE A 35 4.17 9.65 4.62
CA PHE A 35 4.23 8.41 3.86
C PHE A 35 2.92 8.26 3.08
N PHE A 36 3.00 7.74 1.86
CA PHE A 36 1.84 7.34 1.06
C PHE A 36 2.27 6.38 -0.03
N ASP A 37 1.34 5.51 -0.42
CA ASP A 37 1.46 4.68 -1.61
C ASP A 37 0.06 4.55 -2.23
N ASP A 38 -0.12 5.12 -3.42
CA ASP A 38 -1.38 5.02 -4.18
C ASP A 38 -1.39 3.78 -5.10
N PHE A 39 -0.37 2.90 -4.99
CA PHE A 39 -0.24 1.65 -5.74
C PHE A 39 -0.36 1.84 -7.26
N ASN A 40 0.31 2.87 -7.80
CA ASN A 40 0.50 3.02 -9.25
C ASN A 40 1.57 2.07 -9.79
N ASP A 41 2.47 1.61 -8.92
CA ASP A 41 3.49 0.59 -9.13
C ASP A 41 3.62 -0.27 -7.87
N LEU A 42 4.19 -1.47 -8.04
CA LEU A 42 4.48 -2.36 -6.91
C LEU A 42 5.96 -2.30 -6.54
N SER A 43 6.28 -1.75 -5.37
CA SER A 43 7.63 -1.75 -4.79
C SER A 43 7.66 -2.65 -3.56
N VAL A 44 7.94 -3.94 -3.78
CA VAL A 44 7.98 -4.96 -2.74
C VAL A 44 9.11 -5.94 -2.95
N SER A 45 9.69 -6.43 -1.87
CA SER A 45 10.70 -7.48 -1.86
C SER A 45 10.48 -8.43 -0.68
N PRO A 46 11.13 -9.61 -0.63
CA PRO A 46 11.12 -10.47 0.56
C PRO A 46 11.60 -9.73 1.83
N SER A 47 12.61 -8.88 1.66
CA SER A 47 13.20 -7.98 2.67
C SER A 47 14.00 -6.88 1.95
N ASN A 48 14.56 -5.91 2.66
CA ASN A 48 15.32 -4.75 2.16
C ASN A 48 14.46 -3.49 1.92
N ASN A 49 13.89 -2.97 3.00
CA ASN A 49 13.11 -1.74 2.97
C ASN A 49 13.97 -0.46 2.90
N GLU A 50 15.30 -0.58 2.79
CA GLU A 50 16.16 0.55 2.38
C GLU A 50 15.96 0.89 0.89
N LYS A 51 15.55 -0.09 0.09
CA LYS A 51 15.35 0.04 -1.37
C LYS A 51 13.91 -0.08 -1.82
N PHE A 52 13.11 -0.89 -1.13
CA PHE A 52 11.71 -1.14 -1.47
C PHE A 52 10.78 -0.50 -0.43
N ARG A 53 9.59 -0.09 -0.86
CA ARG A 53 8.61 0.51 0.07
C ARG A 53 8.05 -0.50 1.06
N TRP A 54 7.95 -1.76 0.63
CA TRP A 54 7.31 -2.83 1.39
C TRP A 54 8.17 -4.10 1.44
N SER A 55 8.10 -4.82 2.56
CA SER A 55 8.55 -6.20 2.69
C SER A 55 7.35 -7.15 2.65
N ALA A 56 7.53 -8.33 2.06
CA ALA A 56 6.48 -9.34 1.82
C ALA A 56 6.19 -10.26 3.03
N HIS A 57 6.53 -9.82 4.24
CA HIS A 57 6.45 -10.60 5.47
C HIS A 57 6.27 -9.70 6.68
N THR A 58 5.96 -10.29 7.83
CA THR A 58 5.97 -9.54 9.08
C THR A 58 7.38 -9.06 9.41
N PRO A 59 7.54 -7.90 10.07
CA PRO A 59 8.86 -7.38 10.41
C PRO A 59 9.57 -8.23 11.49
N TRP A 60 8.94 -9.24 12.07
CA TRP A 60 9.56 -10.19 13.00
C TRP A 60 9.70 -11.61 12.42
N ASN A 61 9.54 -11.77 11.09
CA ASN A 61 9.75 -13.02 10.36
C ASN A 61 8.86 -14.19 10.84
N GLY A 62 7.62 -13.90 11.25
CA GLY A 62 6.63 -14.90 11.64
C GLY A 62 5.33 -14.79 10.85
N ASP A 63 4.86 -15.93 10.32
CA ASP A 63 3.54 -16.06 9.68
C ASP A 63 2.46 -16.34 10.73
N PHE A 64 1.21 -16.05 10.39
CA PHE A 64 0.06 -16.34 11.22
C PHE A 64 -1.14 -16.78 10.37
N GLY A 65 -2.05 -17.55 10.98
CA GLY A 65 -3.17 -18.18 10.27
C GLY A 65 -2.74 -19.38 9.42
N ASP A 66 -3.70 -19.95 8.68
CA ASP A 66 -3.50 -21.16 7.87
C ASP A 66 -2.83 -20.88 6.52
N ALA A 67 -2.82 -19.63 6.08
CA ALA A 67 -2.21 -19.22 4.83
C ALA A 67 -0.73 -18.88 5.05
N GLN A 68 0.16 -19.52 4.30
CA GLN A 68 1.57 -19.12 4.25
C GLN A 68 1.69 -17.79 3.52
N PHE A 69 2.43 -16.82 4.10
CA PHE A 69 2.77 -15.61 3.37
C PHE A 69 3.92 -15.93 2.41
N ILE A 70 3.74 -15.56 1.14
CA ILE A 70 4.72 -15.86 0.09
C ILE A 70 5.32 -14.59 -0.49
N ASN A 71 6.58 -14.70 -0.89
CA ASN A 71 7.29 -13.63 -1.60
C ASN A 71 6.60 -13.30 -2.93
N PRO A 72 6.73 -12.06 -3.43
CA PRO A 72 6.40 -11.78 -4.81
C PRO A 72 7.19 -12.70 -5.73
N ILE A 73 6.50 -13.45 -6.59
CA ILE A 73 7.15 -14.46 -7.45
C ILE A 73 8.00 -13.80 -8.53
N ASP A 74 7.49 -12.71 -9.13
CA ASP A 74 8.23 -11.93 -10.12
C ASP A 74 7.62 -10.52 -10.22
N ILE A 75 8.17 -9.54 -9.52
CA ILE A 75 7.66 -8.16 -9.56
C ILE A 75 7.77 -7.49 -10.95
N TYR A 76 8.53 -8.09 -11.89
CA TYR A 76 8.77 -7.57 -13.23
C TYR A 76 8.03 -8.36 -14.32
N ALA A 77 7.59 -9.59 -14.05
CA ALA A 77 6.66 -10.30 -14.93
C ALA A 77 5.27 -9.67 -14.85
N ASP A 78 4.49 -9.96 -15.89
CA ASP A 78 3.07 -9.65 -16.05
C ASP A 78 2.39 -9.28 -14.71
N PRO A 79 2.12 -7.99 -14.45
CA PRO A 79 1.58 -7.52 -13.16
C PRO A 79 0.31 -8.23 -12.71
N LEU A 80 -0.43 -8.86 -13.64
CA LEU A 80 -1.64 -9.64 -13.37
C LEU A 80 -1.35 -11.05 -12.83
N LYS A 81 -0.09 -11.52 -12.95
CA LYS A 81 0.39 -12.84 -12.51
C LYS A 81 1.29 -12.77 -11.29
N ASN A 82 1.47 -11.59 -10.71
CA ASN A 82 2.29 -11.39 -9.52
C ASN A 82 1.52 -11.88 -8.29
N ASP A 83 1.55 -13.18 -8.03
CA ASP A 83 1.01 -13.75 -6.79
C ASP A 83 2.04 -13.45 -5.66
N PRO A 84 1.61 -12.98 -4.48
CA PRO A 84 0.24 -12.72 -4.05
C PRO A 84 -0.25 -11.26 -4.24
N PHE A 85 0.57 -10.40 -4.85
CA PHE A 85 0.35 -8.95 -4.96
C PHE A 85 0.12 -8.48 -6.40
N ILE A 86 -1.11 -8.10 -6.71
CA ILE A 86 -1.49 -7.65 -8.06
C ILE A 86 -1.85 -6.18 -8.01
N VAL A 87 -1.14 -5.36 -8.77
CA VAL A 87 -1.45 -3.95 -8.95
C VAL A 87 -2.12 -3.74 -10.30
N LYS A 88 -3.33 -3.19 -10.29
CA LYS A 88 -4.07 -2.84 -11.49
C LYS A 88 -4.93 -1.60 -11.23
N ASP A 89 -4.87 -0.63 -12.13
CA ASP A 89 -5.71 0.59 -12.09
C ASP A 89 -5.64 1.35 -10.75
N GLY A 90 -4.44 1.43 -10.14
CA GLY A 90 -4.22 2.10 -8.85
C GLY A 90 -4.75 1.33 -7.63
N ILE A 91 -4.99 0.01 -7.77
CA ILE A 91 -5.51 -0.84 -6.71
C ILE A 91 -4.54 -2.00 -6.49
N LEU A 92 -4.02 -2.11 -5.26
CA LEU A 92 -3.38 -3.32 -4.77
C LEU A 92 -4.44 -4.37 -4.41
N THR A 93 -4.31 -5.55 -5.01
CA THR A 93 -4.99 -6.78 -4.57
C THR A 93 -3.99 -7.67 -3.85
N ILE A 94 -4.29 -7.99 -2.59
CA ILE A 94 -3.61 -9.04 -1.82
C ILE A 94 -4.51 -10.28 -1.89
N ARG A 95 -4.02 -11.35 -2.53
CA ARG A 95 -4.83 -12.54 -2.79
C ARG A 95 -4.51 -13.68 -1.85
N ALA A 96 -5.53 -14.18 -1.15
CA ALA A 96 -5.51 -15.51 -0.56
C ALA A 96 -5.94 -16.56 -1.60
N ARG A 97 -5.18 -17.65 -1.74
CA ARG A 97 -5.47 -18.75 -2.69
C ARG A 97 -5.14 -20.10 -2.08
N LYS A 98 -6.00 -21.09 -2.31
CA LYS A 98 -5.68 -22.50 -2.06
C LYS A 98 -4.92 -23.06 -3.25
N GLN A 99 -3.71 -23.53 -3.01
CA GLN A 99 -2.83 -24.13 -4.00
C GLN A 99 -3.29 -25.56 -4.34
N GLU A 100 -2.79 -26.13 -5.44
CA GLU A 100 -3.14 -27.50 -5.87
C GLU A 100 -2.79 -28.56 -4.82
N ASN A 101 -1.73 -28.33 -4.04
CA ASN A 101 -1.33 -29.18 -2.92
C ASN A 101 -2.22 -29.03 -1.66
N GLY A 102 -3.31 -28.27 -1.75
CA GLY A 102 -4.27 -28.03 -0.68
C GLY A 102 -3.84 -27.00 0.37
N LYS A 103 -2.64 -26.44 0.29
CA LYS A 103 -2.17 -25.39 1.21
C LYS A 103 -2.72 -24.02 0.82
N TRP A 104 -3.03 -23.20 1.80
CA TRP A 104 -3.37 -21.80 1.56
C TRP A 104 -2.10 -20.96 1.48
N THR A 105 -2.10 -19.97 0.58
CA THR A 105 -1.10 -18.91 0.52
C THR A 105 -1.79 -17.56 0.48
N SER A 106 -1.12 -16.52 0.99
CA SER A 106 -1.56 -15.13 0.90
C SER A 106 -0.35 -14.19 0.82
N GLY A 107 -0.60 -12.89 0.81
CA GLY A 107 0.43 -11.85 0.95
C GLY A 107 0.26 -11.05 2.23
N LEU A 108 1.36 -10.47 2.70
CA LEU A 108 1.41 -9.47 3.75
C LEU A 108 2.41 -8.39 3.34
N LEU A 109 2.06 -7.11 3.51
CA LEU A 109 3.00 -6.00 3.30
C LEU A 109 3.32 -5.33 4.63
N SER A 110 4.61 -5.17 4.90
CA SER A 110 5.11 -4.40 6.04
C SER A 110 5.97 -3.23 5.58
N SER A 111 5.76 -2.05 6.15
CA SER A 111 6.53 -0.83 5.83
C SER A 111 7.93 -0.85 6.44
N ALA A 112 8.20 -1.78 7.36
CA ALA A 112 9.52 -2.07 7.88
C ALA A 112 9.90 -3.55 7.68
N ASP A 113 11.19 -3.85 7.66
CA ASP A 113 11.69 -5.22 7.60
C ASP A 113 12.34 -5.64 8.95
N PRO A 114 12.81 -6.90 9.08
CA PRO A 114 13.45 -7.37 10.31
C PRO A 114 14.72 -6.64 10.73
N THR A 115 15.33 -5.85 9.84
CA THR A 115 16.46 -4.98 10.19
C THR A 115 16.01 -3.63 10.73
N THR A 116 14.70 -3.40 10.83
CA THR A 116 14.05 -2.11 11.15
C THR A 116 14.20 -1.03 10.07
N ALA A 117 14.79 -1.37 8.92
CA ALA A 117 14.81 -0.50 7.76
C ALA A 117 13.39 -0.26 7.22
N GLY A 118 13.18 0.88 6.56
CA GLY A 118 11.91 1.28 5.97
C GLY A 118 11.24 2.45 6.67
N PHE A 119 9.91 2.47 6.64
CA PHE A 119 9.09 3.49 7.27
C PHE A 119 8.46 2.98 8.57
N SER A 120 8.66 3.74 9.65
CA SER A 120 8.01 3.55 10.94
C SER A 120 7.60 4.91 11.49
N GLN A 121 6.42 4.99 12.08
CA GLN A 121 5.89 6.20 12.69
C GLN A 121 5.17 5.83 13.98
N MET A 122 5.55 6.50 15.06
CA MET A 122 4.82 6.46 16.32
C MET A 122 3.84 7.64 16.37
N TYR A 123 2.56 7.36 16.61
CA TYR A 123 1.45 8.34 16.61
C TYR A 123 1.15 8.98 15.25
N GLY A 124 0.13 9.84 15.24
CA GLY A 124 -0.33 10.54 14.05
C GLY A 124 -1.64 9.96 13.50
N TYR A 125 -1.86 10.18 12.22
CA TYR A 125 -3.03 9.69 11.50
C TYR A 125 -2.59 8.70 10.43
N PHE A 126 -3.24 7.53 10.42
CA PHE A 126 -3.01 6.48 9.44
C PHE A 126 -4.36 6.16 8.79
N GLU A 127 -4.38 6.11 7.47
CA GLU A 127 -5.58 5.73 6.71
C GLU A 127 -5.22 4.78 5.58
N ALA A 128 -6.17 3.90 5.25
CA ALA A 128 -6.12 3.07 4.06
C ALA A 128 -7.54 2.98 3.50
N ARG A 129 -7.68 3.09 2.17
CA ARG A 129 -8.96 2.88 1.48
C ARG A 129 -8.97 1.46 0.92
N MET A 130 -9.81 0.60 1.52
CA MET A 130 -9.80 -0.83 1.23
C MET A 130 -11.20 -1.38 0.96
N LYS A 131 -11.28 -2.44 0.16
CA LYS A 131 -12.46 -3.31 0.04
C LYS A 131 -12.07 -4.68 0.59
N LEU A 132 -12.75 -5.12 1.64
CA LEU A 132 -12.47 -6.40 2.28
C LEU A 132 -13.08 -7.57 1.48
N PRO A 133 -12.40 -8.72 1.37
CA PRO A 133 -12.98 -9.91 0.78
C PRO A 133 -14.13 -10.44 1.66
N PRO A 134 -15.24 -10.91 1.06
CA PRO A 134 -16.28 -11.61 1.81
C PRO A 134 -15.91 -13.09 2.01
N GLY A 135 -16.53 -13.73 3.00
CA GLY A 135 -16.52 -15.19 3.16
C GLY A 135 -16.02 -15.66 4.53
N PRO A 136 -16.31 -16.92 4.91
CA PRO A 136 -15.85 -17.48 6.16
C PRO A 136 -14.33 -17.70 6.16
N GLY A 137 -13.68 -17.46 7.30
CA GLY A 137 -12.26 -17.71 7.50
C GLY A 137 -11.30 -16.67 6.93
N VAL A 138 -11.80 -15.62 6.25
CA VAL A 138 -10.97 -14.48 5.85
C VAL A 138 -10.69 -13.59 7.06
N TRP A 139 -9.43 -13.22 7.24
CA TRP A 139 -8.99 -12.25 8.24
C TRP A 139 -8.06 -11.22 7.58
N PRO A 140 -8.64 -10.26 6.83
CA PRO A 140 -7.90 -9.18 6.19
C PRO A 140 -7.48 -8.06 7.17
#